data_AF-A0A9D2W0U9-F1
#
_entry.id   AF-A0A9D2W0U9-F1
#
_cell.length_a   1.000
_cell.length_b   1.000
_cell.length_c   1.000
_cell.angle_alpha   90.00
_cell.angle_beta   90.00
_cell.angle_gamma   90.00
#
_symmetry.space_group_name_H-M   'P 1'
#
loop_
_entity.id
_entity.type
_entity.pdbx_description
1 polymer ?
#
loop_
_entity_poly.entity_id
_entity_poly.type
_entity_poly.pdbx_seq_one_letter_code
_entity_poly.pdbx_strand_id
1 'polypeptide(L)'
;MSQEEGAPLNEKGHMDFVMLEGVDVQAYPQYAAMSASERRSLPSTNFWRQKNGQPLIPVPPEDRYYYHYFRGVDQVSYVNTPLKKKEA
;
A
#
# COMPACT_ATOMS: atom_id res chain seq x y z
N MET A 1 23.32 -7.19 9.31
CA MET A 1 22.34 -6.41 8.52
C MET A 1 21.30 -7.40 8.04
N SER A 2 20.10 -7.36 8.61
CA SER A 2 19.05 -8.35 8.32
C SER A 2 18.63 -8.24 6.86
N GLN A 3 18.71 -9.35 6.14
CA GLN A 3 18.15 -9.48 4.80
C GLN A 3 16.64 -9.28 4.93
N GLU A 4 16.14 -8.10 4.57
CA GLU A 4 14.75 -7.96 4.17
C GLU A 4 14.60 -8.78 2.89
N GLU A 5 14.13 -10.02 3.01
CA GLU A 5 13.57 -10.75 1.88
C GLU A 5 12.41 -9.92 1.35
N GLY A 6 12.70 -9.05 0.38
CA GLY A 6 11.72 -8.31 -0.37
C GLY A 6 10.69 -9.29 -0.89
N ALA A 7 9.43 -9.08 -0.52
CA ALA A 7 8.36 -9.99 -0.88
C ALA A 7 8.36 -10.22 -2.41
N PRO A 8 8.21 -11.48 -2.87
CA PRO A 8 8.47 -11.84 -4.25
C PRO A 8 7.51 -11.10 -5.18
N LEU A 9 8.08 -10.27 -6.06
CA LEU A 9 7.34 -9.59 -7.11
C LEU A 9 7.07 -10.59 -8.25
N ASN A 10 5.89 -10.51 -8.87
CA ASN A 10 5.56 -11.26 -10.07
C ASN A 10 6.39 -10.78 -11.28
N GLU A 11 6.26 -11.46 -12.43
CA GLU A 11 7.00 -11.16 -13.67
C GLU A 11 6.82 -9.73 -14.19
N LYS A 12 5.77 -9.03 -13.73
CA LYS A 12 5.48 -7.64 -14.08
C LYS A 12 6.02 -6.63 -13.05
N GLY A 13 6.74 -7.10 -12.02
CA GLY A 13 7.28 -6.26 -10.96
C GLY A 13 6.24 -5.84 -9.91
N HIS A 14 5.12 -6.56 -9.79
CA HIS A 14 4.06 -6.27 -8.81
C HIS A 14 3.96 -7.35 -7.73
N MET A 15 3.58 -6.96 -6.51
CA MET A 15 3.16 -7.90 -5.48
C MET A 15 1.78 -8.47 -5.84
N ASP A 16 1.65 -9.79 -5.84
CA ASP A 16 0.33 -10.39 -5.90
C ASP A 16 -0.42 -10.11 -4.59
N PHE A 17 -1.66 -9.61 -4.71
CA PHE A 17 -2.48 -9.34 -3.54
C PHE A 17 -2.93 -10.66 -2.91
N VAL A 18 -2.41 -10.96 -1.73
CA VAL A 18 -2.80 -12.13 -0.93
C VAL A 18 -3.90 -11.71 0.04
N MET A 19 -5.02 -12.41 0.03
CA MET A 19 -6.03 -12.23 1.07
C MET A 19 -5.52 -12.77 2.39
N LEU A 20 -5.52 -11.93 3.42
CA LEU A 20 -5.22 -12.35 4.77
C LEU A 20 -6.43 -13.04 5.38
N GLU A 21 -6.26 -14.32 5.71
CA GLU A 21 -7.19 -15.07 6.54
C GLU A 21 -6.82 -14.87 8.02
N GLY A 22 -7.82 -14.73 8.90
CA GLY A 22 -7.58 -14.68 10.35
C GLY A 22 -7.11 -13.35 10.93
N VAL A 23 -7.38 -12.22 10.27
CA VAL A 23 -7.10 -10.89 10.84
C VAL A 23 -7.89 -10.68 12.13
N ASP A 24 -7.22 -10.17 13.17
CA ASP A 24 -7.88 -9.79 14.42
C ASP A 24 -8.89 -8.66 14.17
N VAL A 25 -10.17 -9.05 14.15
CA VAL A 25 -11.31 -8.17 13.88
C VAL A 25 -11.48 -7.10 14.97
N GLN A 26 -11.06 -7.38 16.21
CA GLN A 26 -11.16 -6.43 17.31
C GLN A 26 -10.05 -5.38 17.27
N ALA A 27 -8.83 -5.79 16.90
CA ALA A 27 -7.71 -4.88 16.73
C ALA A 27 -7.82 -4.02 15.45
N TYR A 28 -8.37 -4.58 14.37
CA TYR A 28 -8.45 -3.92 13.05
C TYR A 28 -9.88 -3.91 12.46
N PRO A 29 -10.87 -3.33 13.15
CA PRO A 29 -12.29 -3.45 12.78
C PRO A 29 -12.60 -2.83 11.40
N GLN A 30 -11.98 -1.69 11.08
CA GLN A 30 -12.18 -1.01 9.79
C GLN A 30 -11.57 -1.81 8.63
N TYR A 31 -10.39 -2.39 8.83
CA TYR A 31 -9.74 -3.22 7.82
C TYR A 31 -10.51 -4.54 7.62
N ALA A 32 -10.94 -5.17 8.71
CA ALA A 32 -11.69 -6.42 8.68
C ALA A 32 -13.03 -6.28 7.96
N ALA A 33 -13.70 -5.12 8.11
CA ALA A 33 -14.96 -4.82 7.43
C ALA A 33 -14.83 -4.56 5.92
N MET A 34 -13.62 -4.30 5.41
CA MET A 34 -13.39 -4.05 3.99
C MET A 34 -13.35 -5.34 3.18
N SER A 35 -13.93 -5.26 1.97
CA SER A 35 -13.76 -6.26 0.91
C SER A 35 -12.31 -6.32 0.41
N ALA A 36 -11.96 -7.42 -0.26
CA ALA A 36 -10.66 -7.58 -0.91
C ALA A 36 -10.31 -6.43 -1.87
N SER A 37 -11.28 -5.91 -2.60
CA SER A 37 -11.10 -4.78 -3.51
C SER A 37 -10.82 -3.47 -2.77
N GLU A 38 -11.54 -3.20 -1.68
CA GLU A 38 -11.30 -2.00 -0.86
C GLU A 38 -9.91 -2.04 -0.21
N ARG A 39 -9.49 -3.22 0.25
CA ARG A 39 -8.14 -3.43 0.82
C ARG A 39 -7.04 -3.14 -0.19
N ARG A 40 -7.20 -3.52 -1.48
CA ARG A 40 -6.24 -3.16 -2.53
C ARG A 40 -6.10 -1.64 -2.72
N SER A 41 -7.14 -0.87 -2.44
CA SER A 41 -7.13 0.59 -2.54
C SER A 41 -6.71 1.29 -1.24
N LEU A 42 -6.41 0.55 -0.16
CA LEU A 42 -5.96 1.13 1.11
C LEU A 42 -4.70 1.99 1.00
N PRO A 43 -3.65 1.63 0.22
CA PRO A 43 -2.49 2.48 0.07
C PRO A 43 -2.86 3.89 -0.42
N SER A 44 -3.69 3.99 -1.46
CA SER A 44 -4.17 5.27 -2.00
C SER A 44 -5.11 5.99 -1.03
N THR A 45 -5.98 5.24 -0.35
CA THR A 45 -6.93 5.80 0.64
C THR A 45 -6.20 6.42 1.82
N ASN A 46 -5.25 5.69 2.41
CA ASN A 46 -4.43 6.19 3.52
C ASN A 46 -3.50 7.31 3.07
N PHE A 47 -3.00 7.30 1.83
CA PHE A 47 -2.21 8.42 1.29
C PHE A 47 -3.06 9.69 1.21
N TRP A 48 -4.30 9.59 0.71
CA TRP A 48 -5.23 10.72 0.69
C TRP A 48 -5.55 11.22 2.10
N ARG A 49 -5.84 10.32 3.05
CA ARG A 49 -6.08 10.69 4.46
C ARG A 49 -4.91 11.45 5.05
N GLN A 50 -3.69 10.95 4.85
CA GLN A 50 -2.46 11.61 5.30
C GLN A 50 -2.33 13.03 4.75
N LYS A 51 -2.56 13.23 3.45
CA LYS A 51 -2.49 14.54 2.80
C LYS A 51 -3.54 15.53 3.28
N ASN A 52 -4.65 15.03 3.84
CA ASN A 52 -5.75 15.84 4.36
C ASN A 52 -5.76 15.90 5.90
N GLY A 53 -4.70 15.45 6.58
CA GLY A 53 -4.61 15.48 8.04
C GLY A 53 -5.62 14.55 8.75
N GLN A 54 -6.19 13.58 8.04
CA GLN A 54 -7.09 12.59 8.60
C GLN A 54 -6.31 11.41 9.19
N PRO A 55 -6.84 10.76 10.25
CA PRO A 55 -6.21 9.56 10.81
C PRO A 55 -6.20 8.42 9.78
N LEU A 56 -5.07 7.71 9.72
CA LEU A 56 -4.90 6.54 8.87
C LEU A 56 -5.79 5.40 9.36
N ILE A 57 -6.29 4.61 8.42
CA ILE A 57 -6.95 3.34 8.75
C ILE A 57 -5.83 2.37 9.18
N PRO A 58 -5.89 1.79 10.39
CA PRO A 58 -4.89 0.84 10.85
C PRO A 58 -4.95 -0.43 10.00
N VAL A 59 -3.79 -0.93 9.61
CA VAL A 59 -3.63 -2.12 8.77
C VAL A 59 -2.85 -3.17 9.56
N PRO A 60 -3.24 -4.45 9.52
CA PRO A 60 -2.48 -5.54 10.16
C PRO A 60 -1.09 -5.69 9.53
N PRO A 61 -0.03 -5.93 10.32
CA PRO A 61 1.35 -6.05 9.84
C PRO A 61 1.54 -7.18 8.81
N GLU A 62 0.63 -8.15 8.77
CA GLU A 62 0.62 -9.24 7.80
C GLU A 62 0.29 -8.75 6.37
N ASP A 63 -0.30 -7.56 6.18
CA ASP A 63 -0.63 -7.00 4.87
C ASP A 63 0.61 -6.45 4.16
N ARG A 64 1.44 -7.37 3.67
CA ARG A 64 2.65 -7.05 2.92
C ARG A 64 2.35 -6.23 1.66
N TYR A 65 1.18 -6.40 1.04
CA TYR A 65 0.79 -5.61 -0.12
C TYR A 65 0.64 -4.13 0.25
N TYR A 66 -0.08 -3.85 1.34
CA TYR A 66 -0.22 -2.49 1.86
C TYR A 66 1.14 -1.87 2.18
N TYR A 67 1.98 -2.52 2.97
CA TYR A 67 3.27 -1.93 3.37
C TYR A 67 4.27 -1.79 2.23
N HIS A 68 4.18 -2.62 1.20
CA HIS A 68 5.01 -2.47 0.00
C HIS A 68 4.63 -1.22 -0.81
N TYR A 69 3.34 -0.92 -0.93
CA TYR A 69 2.83 0.19 -1.76
C TYR A 69 2.52 1.48 -1.00
N PHE A 70 2.27 1.40 0.30
CA PHE A 70 2.03 2.57 1.14
C PHE A 70 3.37 3.26 1.44
N ARG A 71 3.81 4.05 0.47
CA ARG A 71 4.98 4.89 0.61
C ARG A 71 4.62 6.09 1.46
N GLY A 72 4.99 6.02 2.73
CA GLY A 72 5.17 7.22 3.55
C GLY A 72 6.01 8.24 2.77
N VAL A 73 5.81 9.52 3.07
CA VAL A 73 6.23 10.68 2.25
C VAL A 73 7.73 10.73 1.89
N ASP A 74 8.57 9.86 2.46
CA ASP A 74 10.02 9.76 2.20
C ASP A 74 10.41 8.89 0.99
N GLN A 75 9.50 8.14 0.35
CA GLN A 75 9.83 7.32 -0.83
C GLN A 75 8.97 7.60 -2.06
N VAL A 76 8.65 8.87 -2.31
CA VAL A 76 8.07 9.28 -3.60
C VAL A 76 9.16 9.27 -4.69
N SER A 77 9.65 8.08 -5.05
CA SER A 77 10.25 7.88 -6.36
C SER A 77 9.08 7.83 -7.34
N TYR A 78 8.72 9.01 -7.89
CA TYR A 78 7.95 9.07 -9.12
C TYR A 78 8.66 8.13 -10.09
N VAL A 79 8.02 7.00 -10.43
CA VAL A 79 8.45 6.24 -11.59
C VAL A 79 8.31 7.23 -12.73
N ASN A 80 9.47 7.77 -13.16
CA ASN A 80 9.60 8.85 -14.12
C ASN A 80 8.64 8.61 -15.28
N THR A 81 7.49 9.27 -15.26
CA THR A 81 6.75 9.50 -16.48
C THR A 81 7.57 10.59 -17.17
N PRO A 82 8.25 10.32 -18.30
CA PRO A 82 8.97 11.38 -18.97
C PRO A 82 7.93 12.44 -19.36
N LEU A 83 7.99 13.59 -18.70
CA LEU A 83 7.32 14.80 -19.13
C LEU A 83 7.83 15.06 -20.55
N LYS A 84 7.02 14.71 -21.56
CA LYS A 84 7.23 15.21 -22.92
C LYS A 84 7.19 16.73 -22.79
N LYS A 85 8.37 17.35 -22.79
CA LYS A 85 8.50 18.78 -23.04
C LYS A 85 7.82 19.02 -24.37
N LYS A 86 6.74 19.79 -24.36
CA LYS A 86 6.26 20.42 -25.59
C LYS A 86 7.37 21.38 -26.01
N GLU A 87 8.11 21.02 -27.05
CA GLU A 87 8.92 21.99 -27.77
C GLU A 87 7.95 23.04 -28.33
N ALA A 88 8.24 24.30 -28.01
CA ALA A 88 7.61 25.48 -28.56
C ALA A 88 8.53 26.07 -29.62
#